data_AF-X1GE96-F1
#
_entry.id   AF-X1GE96-F1
#
_cell.length_a   1.000
_cell.length_b   1.000
_cell.length_c   1.000
_cell.angle_alpha   90.00
_cell.angle_beta   90.00
_cell.angle_gamma   90.00
#
_symmetry.space_group_name_H-M   'P 1'
#
loop_
_entity.id
_entity.type
_entity.pdbx_description
1 polymer ?
#
loop_
_entity_poly.entity_id
_entity_poly.type
_entity_poly.pdbx_seq_one_letter_code
_entity_poly.pdbx_strand_id
1 'polypeptide(L)'
;RKANYARKGIYFQAFTSLSTGLERIGKLCLILDYTLKNDGNYPDNDYLKNEIGHDLEILYQKALELKNEYQFHFKFLQDLNSGIYKKILNILSRFGKGDRYSNIDLIVNKRDYDDPIKIWYEEVDLYFYNNLVTKRKKDKIKADAQIIGELLEPHIHVRHTSEDEAGITDAENASL
;
A
#
# COMPACT_ATOMS: atom_id res chain seq x y z
N ARG A 1 -0.52 3.29 16.15
CA ARG A 1 -0.46 2.22 15.10
C ARG A 1 0.94 1.59 15.13
N LYS A 2 1.20 0.46 14.42
CA LYS A 2 2.57 -0.10 14.34
C LYS A 2 3.44 0.65 13.33
N ALA A 3 2.90 0.90 12.13
CA ALA A 3 3.47 1.82 11.15
C ALA A 3 2.97 3.25 11.45
N ASN A 4 3.88 4.22 11.36
CA ASN A 4 3.64 5.67 11.48
C ASN A 4 4.85 6.44 10.95
N TYR A 5 4.80 7.78 11.00
CA TYR A 5 5.85 8.69 10.56
C TYR A 5 7.23 8.39 11.15
N ALA A 6 7.30 7.92 12.39
CA ALA A 6 8.55 7.57 13.06
C ALA A 6 9.09 6.19 12.65
N ARG A 7 8.25 5.34 12.04
CA ARG A 7 8.57 3.95 11.65
C ARG A 7 8.26 3.70 10.18
N LYS A 8 8.69 4.61 9.29
CA LYS A 8 8.52 4.52 7.83
C LYS A 8 8.96 3.15 7.26
N GLY A 9 10.00 2.54 7.81
CA GLY A 9 10.48 1.20 7.38
C GLY A 9 9.42 0.09 7.43
N ILE A 10 8.41 0.19 8.30
CA ILE A 10 7.32 -0.79 8.35
C ILE A 10 6.40 -0.67 7.13
N TYR A 11 6.13 0.55 6.66
CA TYR A 11 5.37 0.74 5.41
C TYR A 11 6.13 0.10 4.24
N PHE A 12 7.41 0.40 4.08
CA PHE A 12 8.25 -0.19 3.03
C PHE A 12 8.29 -1.72 3.09
N GLN A 13 8.45 -2.29 4.29
CA GLN A 13 8.43 -3.75 4.46
C GLN A 13 7.08 -4.37 4.07
N ALA A 14 5.97 -3.71 4.46
CA ALA A 14 4.63 -4.16 4.13
C ALA A 14 4.37 -4.05 2.63
N PHE A 15 4.65 -2.90 2.01
CA PHE A 15 4.47 -2.70 0.57
C PHE A 15 5.32 -3.67 -0.25
N THR A 16 6.57 -3.91 0.14
CA THR A 16 7.45 -4.88 -0.53
C THR A 16 6.87 -6.28 -0.45
N SER A 17 6.50 -6.72 0.75
CA SER A 17 5.95 -8.06 0.99
C SER A 17 4.63 -8.27 0.24
N LEU A 18 3.71 -7.30 0.32
CA LEU A 18 2.40 -7.37 -0.31
C LEU A 18 2.50 -7.33 -1.83
N SER A 19 3.24 -6.36 -2.39
CA SER A 19 3.36 -6.22 -3.85
C SER A 19 4.00 -7.47 -4.46
N THR A 20 5.09 -7.97 -3.85
CA THR A 20 5.77 -9.18 -4.33
C THR A 20 4.90 -10.42 -4.17
N GLY A 21 4.19 -10.55 -3.03
CA GLY A 21 3.31 -11.69 -2.77
C GLY A 21 2.15 -11.76 -3.75
N LEU A 22 1.47 -10.63 -3.96
CA LEU A 22 0.36 -10.53 -4.91
C LEU A 22 0.83 -10.78 -6.35
N GLU A 23 1.98 -10.24 -6.74
CA GLU A 23 2.57 -10.49 -8.06
C GLU A 23 2.79 -11.99 -8.29
N ARG A 24 3.45 -12.66 -7.34
CA ARG A 24 3.76 -14.10 -7.45
C ARG A 24 2.51 -14.95 -7.53
N ILE A 25 1.49 -14.66 -6.71
CA ILE A 25 0.23 -15.41 -6.75
C ILE A 25 -0.47 -15.20 -8.10
N GLY A 26 -0.56 -13.96 -8.59
CA GLY A 26 -1.15 -13.67 -9.90
C GLY A 26 -0.43 -14.40 -11.04
N LYS A 27 0.90 -14.39 -11.03
CA LYS A 27 1.73 -15.14 -11.98
C LYS A 27 1.46 -16.63 -11.93
N LEU A 28 1.39 -17.23 -10.74
CA LEU A 28 1.10 -18.65 -10.59
C LEU A 28 -0.27 -19.01 -11.18
N CYS A 29 -1.30 -18.19 -10.96
CA CYS A 29 -2.62 -18.41 -11.56
C CYS A 29 -2.55 -18.43 -13.10
N LEU A 30 -1.82 -17.50 -13.71
CA LEU A 30 -1.68 -17.41 -15.17
C LEU A 30 -0.81 -18.52 -15.76
N ILE A 31 0.25 -18.94 -15.05
CA ILE A 31 1.06 -20.09 -15.44
C ILE A 31 0.21 -21.37 -15.42
N LEU A 32 -0.60 -21.56 -14.37
CA LEU A 32 -1.48 -22.72 -14.28
C LEU A 32 -2.51 -22.75 -15.42
N ASP A 33 -3.13 -21.61 -15.72
CA ASP A 33 -4.03 -21.48 -16.87
C ASP A 33 -3.34 -21.83 -18.20
N TYR A 34 -2.15 -21.25 -18.44
CA TYR A 34 -1.36 -21.54 -19.63
C TYR A 34 -1.07 -23.04 -19.76
N THR A 35 -0.64 -23.68 -18.67
CA THR A 35 -0.31 -25.10 -18.65
C THR A 35 -1.52 -25.99 -18.92
N LEU A 36 -2.71 -25.63 -18.42
CA LEU A 36 -3.95 -26.33 -18.74
C LEU A 36 -4.31 -26.23 -20.24
N LYS A 37 -4.02 -25.08 -20.87
CA LYS A 37 -4.33 -24.81 -22.28
C LYS A 37 -3.29 -25.36 -23.27
N ASN A 38 -2.09 -25.71 -22.80
CA ASN A 38 -0.96 -26.12 -23.64
C ASN A 38 -0.45 -27.53 -23.31
N ASP A 39 -1.37 -28.46 -23.03
CA ASP A 39 -1.07 -29.89 -22.79
C ASP A 39 -0.02 -30.15 -21.71
N GLY A 40 -0.02 -29.34 -20.65
CA GLY A 40 0.93 -29.50 -19.54
C GLY A 40 2.29 -28.81 -19.77
N ASN A 41 2.49 -28.11 -20.88
CA ASN A 41 3.72 -27.34 -21.11
C ASN A 41 3.72 -26.03 -20.29
N TYR A 42 4.90 -25.64 -19.83
CA TYR A 42 5.08 -24.38 -19.11
C TYR A 42 5.34 -23.23 -20.07
N PRO A 43 4.93 -22.00 -19.73
CA PRO A 43 5.28 -20.83 -20.52
C PRO A 43 6.79 -20.56 -20.44
N ASP A 44 7.32 -19.96 -21.50
CA ASP A 44 8.71 -19.52 -21.52
C ASP A 44 8.90 -18.18 -20.78
N ASN A 45 10.16 -17.76 -20.66
CA ASN A 45 10.50 -16.49 -20.00
C ASN A 45 9.97 -15.27 -20.74
N ASP A 46 9.80 -15.35 -22.07
CA ASP A 46 9.31 -14.24 -22.87
C ASP A 46 7.81 -14.01 -22.59
N TYR A 47 7.02 -15.07 -22.47
CA TYR A 47 5.64 -15.00 -22.02
C TYR A 47 5.53 -14.42 -20.60
N LEU A 48 6.36 -14.90 -19.66
CA LEU A 48 6.35 -14.39 -18.28
C LEU A 48 6.68 -12.88 -18.20
N LYS A 49 7.58 -12.41 -19.05
CA LYS A 49 8.05 -11.02 -19.04
C LYS A 49 7.12 -10.08 -19.80
N ASN A 50 6.68 -10.48 -20.99
CA ASN A 50 5.97 -9.59 -21.91
C ASN A 50 4.44 -9.69 -21.75
N GLU A 51 3.92 -10.90 -21.55
CA GLU A 51 2.47 -11.12 -21.44
C GLU A 51 1.96 -10.99 -20.02
N ILE A 52 2.76 -11.43 -19.04
CA ILE A 52 2.35 -11.38 -17.62
C ILE A 52 2.91 -10.14 -16.91
N GLY A 53 4.19 -9.81 -17.12
CA GLY A 53 4.82 -8.59 -16.60
C GLY A 53 4.88 -8.53 -15.07
N HIS A 54 5.01 -7.32 -14.51
CA HIS A 54 5.09 -7.07 -13.05
C HIS A 54 3.98 -6.15 -12.55
N ASP A 55 3.01 -5.81 -13.40
CA ASP A 55 1.95 -4.87 -13.07
C ASP A 55 0.80 -5.58 -12.35
N LEU A 56 0.59 -5.24 -11.08
CA LEU A 56 -0.49 -5.84 -10.28
C LEU A 56 -1.88 -5.52 -10.84
N GLU A 57 -2.07 -4.38 -11.50
CA GLU A 57 -3.36 -4.03 -12.11
C GLU A 57 -3.65 -4.92 -13.31
N ILE A 58 -2.65 -5.17 -14.15
CA ILE A 58 -2.77 -6.10 -15.29
C ILE A 58 -3.01 -7.53 -14.78
N LEU A 59 -2.23 -7.98 -13.79
CA LEU A 59 -2.40 -9.30 -13.18
C LEU A 59 -3.82 -9.49 -12.62
N TYR A 60 -4.36 -8.45 -11.97
CA TYR A 60 -5.71 -8.48 -11.44
C TYR A 60 -6.76 -8.57 -12.56
N GLN A 61 -6.61 -7.82 -13.66
CA GLN A 61 -7.54 -7.91 -14.79
C GLN A 61 -7.51 -9.30 -15.43
N LYS A 62 -6.33 -9.87 -15.67
CA LYS A 62 -6.21 -11.23 -16.18
C LYS A 62 -6.82 -12.26 -15.21
N ALA A 63 -6.68 -12.06 -13.90
CA ALA A 63 -7.33 -12.91 -12.91
C ALA A 63 -8.87 -12.83 -12.99
N LEU A 64 -9.46 -11.66 -13.30
CA LEU A 64 -10.89 -11.52 -13.55
C LEU A 64 -11.32 -12.21 -14.86
N GLU A 65 -10.49 -12.16 -15.90
CA GLU A 65 -10.73 -12.90 -17.15
C GLU A 65 -10.79 -14.41 -16.88
N LEU A 66 -9.80 -14.94 -16.14
CA LEU A 66 -9.79 -16.35 -15.72
C LEU A 66 -11.02 -16.71 -14.88
N LYS A 67 -11.40 -15.84 -13.95
CA LYS A 67 -12.61 -16.02 -13.13
C LYS A 67 -13.84 -16.19 -14.01
N ASN A 68 -13.98 -15.34 -15.03
CA ASN A 68 -15.10 -15.40 -15.96
C ASN A 68 -15.01 -16.64 -16.87
N GLU A 69 -13.83 -16.99 -17.35
CA GLU A 69 -13.64 -18.16 -18.22
C GLU A 69 -14.02 -19.46 -17.49
N TYR A 70 -13.51 -19.66 -16.27
CA TYR A 70 -13.74 -20.86 -15.48
C TYR A 70 -15.00 -20.79 -14.61
N GLN A 71 -15.77 -19.70 -14.67
CA GLN A 71 -17.06 -19.51 -13.99
C GLN A 71 -17.00 -19.76 -12.47
N PHE A 72 -15.86 -19.48 -11.82
CA PHE A 72 -15.73 -19.66 -10.38
C PHE A 72 -16.06 -18.39 -9.60
N HIS A 73 -16.60 -18.58 -8.40
CA HIS A 73 -17.03 -17.48 -7.52
C HIS A 73 -16.12 -17.40 -6.31
N PHE A 74 -15.72 -16.18 -5.94
CA PHE A 74 -14.98 -15.97 -4.70
C PHE A 74 -15.91 -16.08 -3.49
N LYS A 75 -15.38 -16.47 -2.33
CA LYS A 75 -16.20 -16.61 -1.11
C LYS A 75 -16.53 -15.28 -0.42
N PHE A 76 -15.65 -14.29 -0.53
CA PHE A 76 -15.72 -13.06 0.23
C PHE A 76 -16.08 -11.87 -0.66
N LEU A 77 -15.17 -11.50 -1.55
CA LEU A 77 -15.31 -10.33 -2.42
C LEU A 77 -15.20 -10.80 -3.87
N GLN A 78 -16.19 -10.45 -4.70
CA GLN A 78 -16.23 -10.89 -6.10
C GLN A 78 -15.27 -10.10 -6.99
N ASP A 79 -15.02 -8.84 -6.66
CA ASP A 79 -14.18 -7.92 -7.40
C ASP A 79 -13.74 -6.74 -6.50
N LEU A 80 -12.75 -5.98 -6.95
CA LEU A 80 -12.23 -4.79 -6.31
C LEU A 80 -12.90 -3.51 -6.81
N ASN A 81 -14.21 -3.52 -7.12
CA ASN A 81 -14.86 -2.35 -7.72
C ASN A 81 -14.91 -1.10 -6.83
N SER A 82 -14.83 -1.27 -5.51
CA SER A 82 -14.79 -0.15 -4.56
C SER A 82 -13.54 0.72 -4.79
N GLY A 83 -13.72 2.04 -4.75
CA GLY A 83 -12.66 3.01 -5.01
C GLY A 83 -11.43 2.83 -4.11
N ILE A 84 -11.63 2.46 -2.83
CA ILE A 84 -10.52 2.23 -1.89
C ILE A 84 -9.64 1.04 -2.31
N TYR A 85 -10.23 -0.05 -2.80
CA TYR A 85 -9.47 -1.23 -3.20
C TYR A 85 -8.67 -0.98 -4.48
N LYS A 86 -9.23 -0.20 -5.42
CA LYS A 86 -8.51 0.26 -6.61
C LYS A 86 -7.31 1.13 -6.25
N LYS A 87 -7.48 2.07 -5.31
CA LYS A 87 -6.39 2.91 -4.80
C LYS A 87 -5.28 2.08 -4.16
N ILE A 88 -5.63 1.13 -3.29
CA ILE A 88 -4.65 0.22 -2.67
C ILE A 88 -3.90 -0.58 -3.74
N LEU A 89 -4.61 -1.15 -4.72
CA LEU A 89 -3.99 -1.92 -5.81
C LEU A 89 -3.03 -1.06 -6.63
N ASN A 90 -3.43 0.16 -6.98
CA ASN A 90 -2.60 1.09 -7.73
C ASN A 90 -1.33 1.47 -6.98
N ILE A 91 -1.42 1.82 -5.69
CA ILE A 91 -0.25 2.16 -4.86
C ILE A 91 0.73 0.99 -4.80
N LEU A 92 0.24 -0.23 -4.56
CA LEU A 92 1.08 -1.43 -4.54
C LEU A 92 1.69 -1.73 -5.93
N SER A 93 0.93 -1.51 -7.02
CA SER A 93 1.44 -1.70 -8.39
C SER A 93 2.58 -0.72 -8.70
N ARG A 94 2.36 0.58 -8.43
CA ARG A 94 3.38 1.64 -8.58
C ARG A 94 4.63 1.33 -7.75
N PHE A 95 4.43 0.93 -6.49
CA PHE A 95 5.52 0.54 -5.60
C PHE A 95 6.34 -0.63 -6.17
N GLY A 96 5.68 -1.68 -6.65
CA GLY A 96 6.35 -2.82 -7.29
C GLY A 96 7.21 -2.43 -8.51
N LYS A 97 6.73 -1.49 -9.33
CA LYS A 97 7.39 -1.06 -10.57
C LYS A 97 8.61 -0.17 -10.34
N GLY A 98 8.57 0.75 -9.38
CA GLY A 98 9.62 1.77 -9.27
C GLY A 98 9.79 2.38 -7.88
N ASP A 99 8.69 2.65 -7.16
CA ASP A 99 8.75 3.43 -5.91
C ASP A 99 9.46 2.68 -4.75
N ARG A 100 9.88 1.42 -4.95
CA ARG A 100 10.84 0.71 -4.09
C ARG A 100 12.14 1.48 -3.86
N TYR A 101 12.60 2.26 -4.85
CA TYR A 101 13.84 3.04 -4.79
C TYR A 101 13.63 4.51 -4.47
N SER A 102 12.41 4.88 -4.08
CA SER A 102 12.01 6.23 -3.69
C SER A 102 13.05 6.90 -2.76
N ASN A 103 13.51 6.22 -1.72
CA ASN A 103 14.52 6.78 -0.80
C ASN A 103 15.85 7.15 -1.49
N ILE A 104 16.26 6.42 -2.53
CA ILE A 104 17.46 6.72 -3.32
C ILE A 104 17.18 7.89 -4.25
N ASP A 105 16.03 7.89 -4.93
CA ASP A 105 15.59 8.96 -5.84
C ASP A 105 15.53 10.33 -5.11
N LEU A 106 15.10 10.32 -3.84
CA LEU A 106 15.14 11.48 -2.95
C LEU A 106 16.58 11.98 -2.72
N ILE A 107 17.52 11.09 -2.44
CA ILE A 107 18.93 11.44 -2.20
C ILE A 107 19.59 11.99 -3.46
N VAL A 108 19.25 11.45 -4.64
CA VAL A 108 19.80 11.90 -5.92
C VAL A 108 19.05 13.08 -6.55
N ASN A 109 18.15 13.72 -5.80
CA ASN A 109 17.41 14.93 -6.23
C ASN A 109 16.60 14.74 -7.53
N LYS A 110 16.05 13.55 -7.76
CA LYS A 110 15.04 13.40 -8.82
C LYS A 110 13.78 14.18 -8.41
N ARG A 111 13.32 15.07 -9.30
CA ARG A 111 12.23 16.02 -9.03
C ARG A 111 10.83 15.43 -9.17
N ASP A 112 10.68 14.28 -9.85
CA ASP A 112 9.40 13.57 -10.01
C ASP A 112 9.24 12.44 -8.97
N TYR A 113 9.46 12.79 -7.70
CA TYR A 113 9.36 11.88 -6.57
C TYR A 113 7.98 12.00 -5.92
N ASP A 114 7.22 10.91 -5.95
CA ASP A 114 5.95 10.75 -5.22
C ASP A 114 6.19 9.78 -4.05
N ASP A 115 6.20 10.26 -2.80
CA ASP A 115 6.38 9.38 -1.62
C ASP A 115 5.22 8.38 -1.52
N PRO A 116 5.46 7.06 -1.64
CA PRO A 116 4.40 6.07 -1.54
C PRO A 116 3.73 6.04 -0.16
N ILE A 117 4.43 6.46 0.89
CA ILE A 117 3.87 6.59 2.25
C ILE A 117 2.91 7.76 2.31
N LYS A 118 3.24 8.91 1.71
CA LYS A 118 2.36 10.08 1.65
C LYS A 118 1.08 9.75 0.92
N ILE A 119 1.19 9.16 -0.28
CA ILE A 119 0.03 8.76 -1.08
C ILE A 119 -0.81 7.74 -0.29
N TRP A 120 -0.19 6.74 0.33
CA TRP A 120 -0.90 5.78 1.17
C TRP A 120 -1.63 6.45 2.33
N TYR A 121 -0.96 7.40 3.00
CA TYR A 121 -1.55 8.11 4.13
C TYR A 121 -2.81 8.87 3.71
N GLU A 122 -2.70 9.68 2.65
CA GLU A 122 -3.77 10.53 2.13
C GLU A 122 -4.93 9.72 1.56
N GLU A 123 -4.63 8.69 0.76
CA GLU A 123 -5.64 7.97 -0.03
C GLU A 123 -6.26 6.78 0.70
N VAL A 124 -5.53 6.19 1.66
CA VAL A 124 -5.92 4.93 2.34
C VAL A 124 -6.10 5.12 3.84
N ASP A 125 -5.08 5.61 4.54
CA ASP A 125 -5.14 5.71 5.99
C ASP A 125 -6.20 6.73 6.46
N LEU A 126 -6.27 7.89 5.81
CA LEU A 126 -7.30 8.90 6.11
C LEU A 126 -8.70 8.39 5.75
N TYR A 127 -8.86 7.64 4.65
CA TYR A 127 -10.14 7.03 4.31
C TYR A 127 -10.62 6.10 5.45
N PHE A 128 -9.76 5.19 5.92
CA PHE A 128 -10.14 4.27 6.99
C PHE A 128 -10.33 4.98 8.33
N TYR A 129 -9.49 5.97 8.64
CA TYR A 129 -9.66 6.79 9.84
C TYR A 129 -11.01 7.52 9.81
N ASN A 130 -11.35 8.16 8.69
CA ASN A 130 -12.56 8.96 8.59
C ASN A 130 -13.82 8.10 8.60
N ASN A 131 -13.83 6.98 7.88
CA ASN A 131 -15.04 6.18 7.65
C ASN A 131 -15.23 5.00 8.60
N LEU A 132 -14.16 4.39 9.12
CA LEU A 132 -14.26 3.16 9.92
C LEU A 132 -13.93 3.35 11.40
N VAL A 133 -13.17 4.39 11.76
CA VAL A 133 -12.86 4.67 13.18
C VAL A 133 -14.00 5.43 13.82
N THR A 134 -14.54 4.90 14.92
CA THR A 134 -15.65 5.50 15.64
C THR A 134 -15.26 6.84 16.27
N LYS A 135 -16.22 7.76 16.37
CA LYS A 135 -16.02 9.08 17.01
C LYS A 135 -15.42 8.94 18.41
N ARG A 136 -15.96 8.04 19.25
CA ARG A 136 -15.44 7.76 20.59
C ARG A 136 -13.94 7.43 20.59
N LYS A 137 -13.47 6.66 19.60
CA LYS A 137 -12.06 6.29 19.51
C LYS A 137 -11.20 7.47 19.05
N LYS A 138 -11.69 8.31 18.14
CA LYS A 138 -11.02 9.55 17.72
C LYS A 138 -10.90 10.54 18.88
N ASP A 139 -11.99 10.75 19.62
CA ASP A 139 -12.02 11.64 20.78
C ASP A 139 -11.03 11.17 21.85
N LYS A 140 -10.95 9.86 22.09
CA LYS A 140 -9.95 9.29 23.00
C LYS A 140 -8.51 9.54 22.53
N ILE A 141 -8.20 9.28 21.26
CA ILE A 141 -6.85 9.54 20.71
C ILE A 141 -6.46 11.00 20.90
N LYS A 142 -7.38 11.92 20.62
CA LYS A 142 -7.15 13.36 20.80
C LYS A 142 -6.94 13.73 22.27
N ALA A 143 -7.78 13.22 23.17
CA ALA A 143 -7.64 13.50 24.60
C ALA A 143 -6.32 12.95 25.17
N ASP A 144 -5.93 11.74 24.78
CA ASP A 144 -4.66 11.14 25.20
C ASP A 144 -3.46 11.97 24.68
N ALA A 145 -3.52 12.47 23.44
CA ALA A 145 -2.48 13.34 22.87
C ALA A 145 -2.39 14.71 23.57
N GLN A 146 -3.53 15.33 23.91
CA GLN A 146 -3.59 16.60 24.64
C GLN A 146 -2.93 16.48 26.02
N ILE A 147 -3.20 15.39 26.75
CA ILE A 147 -2.58 15.13 28.05
C ILE A 147 -1.05 15.02 27.92
N ILE A 148 -0.55 14.37 26.86
CA ILE A 148 0.89 14.28 26.61
C ILE A 148 1.47 15.67 26.31
N GLY A 149 0.79 16.46 25.48
CA GLY A 149 1.17 17.84 25.17
C GLY A 149 1.33 18.69 26.43
N GLU A 150 0.29 18.74 27.27
CA GLU A 150 0.28 19.49 28.53
C GLU A 150 1.42 19.08 29.49
N LEU A 151 1.73 17.78 29.55
CA LEU A 151 2.76 17.26 30.45
C LEU A 151 4.19 17.49 29.94
N LEU A 152 4.42 17.43 28.62
CA LEU A 152 5.76 17.35 28.05
C LEU A 152 6.22 18.65 27.38
N GLU A 153 5.33 19.40 26.73
CA GLU A 153 5.69 20.62 25.97
C GLU A 153 6.52 21.65 26.77
N PRO A 154 6.29 21.86 28.08
CA PRO A 154 7.13 22.78 28.86
C PRO A 154 8.60 22.33 29.00
N HIS A 155 8.89 21.06 28.73
CA HIS A 155 10.18 20.44 29.03
C HIS A 155 10.89 19.87 27.80
N ILE A 156 10.18 19.65 26.69
CA ILE A 156 10.74 19.06 25.48
C ILE A 156 10.41 19.88 24.24
N HIS A 157 11.29 19.81 23.25
CA HIS A 157 11.02 20.30 21.91
C HIS A 157 10.97 19.12 20.94
N VAL A 158 9.93 19.06 20.12
CA VAL A 158 9.78 18.02 19.08
C VAL A 158 10.12 18.63 17.74
N ARG A 159 10.87 17.89 16.92
CA ARG A 159 11.07 18.22 15.51
C ARG A 159 11.09 16.95 14.70
N HIS A 160 10.00 16.67 14.00
CA HIS A 160 9.87 15.54 13.11
C HIS A 160 9.07 15.94 11.86
N THR A 161 8.98 15.03 10.91
CA THR A 161 8.14 15.13 9.70
C THR A 161 7.10 14.01 9.72
N SER A 162 5.83 14.34 9.45
CA SER A 162 4.71 13.39 9.36
C SER A 162 4.73 12.56 8.07
N GLU A 163 3.73 11.69 7.90
CA GLU A 163 3.53 10.90 6.69
C GLU A 163 3.22 11.76 5.45
N ASP A 164 2.56 12.91 5.61
CA ASP A 164 2.25 13.88 4.55
C ASP A 164 3.32 14.97 4.37
N GLU A 165 4.50 14.76 4.96
CA GLU A 165 5.66 15.67 4.91
C GLU A 165 5.47 16.99 5.68
N ALA A 166 4.38 17.16 6.41
CA ALA A 166 4.18 18.29 7.31
C ALA A 166 5.16 18.23 8.50
N GLY A 167 5.48 19.41 9.04
CA GLY A 167 6.30 19.51 10.25
C GLY A 167 5.51 19.13 11.49
N ILE A 168 6.08 18.27 12.33
CA ILE A 168 5.61 17.99 13.68
C ILE A 168 6.55 18.72 14.65
N THR A 169 6.04 19.72 15.35
CA THR A 169 6.86 20.63 16.18
C THR A 169 6.51 20.61 17.67
N ASP A 170 5.48 19.87 18.05
CA ASP A 170 4.95 19.80 19.41
C ASP A 170 4.64 18.35 19.81
N ALA A 171 4.51 18.13 21.12
CA ALA A 171 4.35 16.78 21.69
C ALA A 171 2.92 16.25 21.52
N GLU A 172 1.91 17.12 21.45
CA GLU A 172 0.53 16.72 21.15
C GLU A 172 0.44 16.11 19.75
N ASN A 173 0.88 16.82 18.71
CA ASN A 173 0.85 16.34 17.32
C ASN A 173 1.72 15.10 17.12
N ALA A 174 2.83 14.97 17.85
CA ALA A 174 3.64 13.75 17.84
C ALA A 174 2.92 12.54 18.46
N SER A 175 1.92 12.77 19.31
CA SER A 175 1.21 11.71 20.04
C SER A 175 -0.07 11.23 19.33
N LEU A 176 -0.43 11.85 18.20
CA LEU A 176 -1.54 11.44 17.33
C LEU A 176 -1.19 10.22 16.47
#